data_AF-A0A934SCD3-F1
#
_entry.id   AF-A0A934SCD3-F1
#
_cell.length_a   1.000
_cell.length_b   1.000
_cell.length_c   1.000
_cell.angle_alpha   90.00
_cell.angle_beta   90.00
_cell.angle_gamma   90.00
#
_symmetry.space_group_name_H-M   'P 1'
#
loop_
_entity.id
_entity.type
_entity.pdbx_description
1 polymer ?
#
loop_
_entity_poly.entity_id
_entity_poly.type
_entity_poly.pdbx_seq_one_letter_code
_entity_poly.pdbx_strand_id
1 'polypeptide(L)'
;MRHFVLSVLSVTLAVSLLALATPAVAQQVDFGDDEGDWSRDGECDDKRFIGEGMTQTPLLDEDIGHDATDCAKAFKAGTITLRDVVTEDLVQDGINFGTDGGEWANDNECDDKRFTGEGMTATVLLDEDIGRDATDCAGAYAAGTITLREAVTQNLIHDGINFGTDGGDWANDNECDDPRFEGEGMTTTALLQEDVERDATDCLQAYQAGTIDLRTY
;
A
#
# COMPACT_ATOMS: atom_id res chain seq x y z
N MET A 1 28.11 -26.08 -85.51
CA MET A 1 27.60 -24.70 -85.64
C MET A 1 26.26 -24.60 -84.92
N ARG A 2 26.08 -23.47 -84.21
CA ARG A 2 24.86 -22.97 -83.55
C ARG A 2 24.54 -23.49 -82.15
N HIS A 3 25.07 -22.70 -81.22
CA HIS A 3 24.59 -22.36 -79.89
C HIS A 3 23.05 -22.28 -79.77
N PHE A 4 22.54 -22.73 -78.62
CA PHE A 4 21.37 -22.14 -77.99
C PHE A 4 21.70 -21.90 -76.52
N VAL A 5 21.83 -20.62 -76.17
CA VAL A 5 21.87 -20.11 -74.80
C VAL A 5 20.42 -19.83 -74.43
N LEU A 6 19.91 -20.43 -73.35
CA LEU A 6 18.73 -19.91 -72.67
C LEU A 6 18.99 -19.85 -71.16
N SER A 7 19.18 -18.61 -70.72
CA SER A 7 19.08 -18.13 -69.34
C SER A 7 17.66 -18.35 -68.83
N VAL A 8 17.48 -18.87 -67.62
CA VAL A 8 16.23 -18.72 -66.87
C VAL A 8 16.54 -18.47 -65.40
N LEU A 9 15.95 -17.37 -64.92
CA LEU A 9 16.09 -16.68 -63.64
C LEU A 9 15.82 -17.53 -62.40
N SER A 10 16.58 -17.22 -61.34
CA SER A 10 16.23 -17.51 -59.94
C SER A 10 14.89 -16.88 -59.56
N VAL A 11 14.02 -17.65 -58.91
CA VAL A 11 12.86 -17.13 -58.17
C VAL A 11 13.02 -17.58 -56.72
N THR A 12 13.47 -16.67 -55.86
CA THR A 12 13.46 -16.84 -54.41
C THR A 12 12.04 -16.61 -53.90
N LEU A 13 11.39 -17.66 -53.41
CA LEU A 13 10.07 -17.60 -52.79
C LEU A 13 10.22 -17.09 -51.35
N ALA A 14 9.96 -15.80 -51.12
CA ALA A 14 9.85 -15.25 -49.77
C ALA A 14 8.47 -15.60 -49.20
N VAL A 15 8.44 -16.52 -48.23
CA VAL A 15 7.24 -16.83 -47.46
C VAL A 15 7.11 -15.79 -46.35
N SER A 16 6.24 -14.81 -46.56
CA SER A 16 5.88 -13.83 -45.53
C SER A 16 4.96 -14.48 -44.50
N LEU A 17 5.46 -14.70 -43.28
CA LEU A 17 4.63 -14.99 -42.11
C LEU A 17 3.81 -13.73 -41.77
N LEU A 18 2.52 -13.72 -42.10
CA LEU A 18 1.58 -12.77 -41.49
C LEU A 18 1.31 -13.25 -40.06
N ALA A 19 1.89 -12.57 -39.08
CA ALA A 19 1.47 -12.68 -37.70
C ALA A 19 0.04 -12.13 -37.59
N LEU A 20 -0.92 -13.01 -37.29
CA LEU A 20 -2.29 -12.62 -36.96
C LEU A 20 -2.23 -11.97 -35.56
N ALA A 21 -2.18 -10.63 -35.52
CA ALA A 21 -2.44 -9.90 -34.30
C ALA A 21 -3.91 -10.08 -33.94
N THR A 22 -4.18 -10.86 -32.89
CA THR A 22 -5.51 -10.92 -32.28
C THR A 22 -5.84 -9.55 -31.70
N PRO A 23 -7.03 -8.97 -31.96
CA PRO A 23 -7.42 -7.74 -31.31
C PRO A 23 -7.56 -8.00 -29.81
N ALA A 24 -6.75 -7.31 -29.01
CA ALA A 24 -6.99 -7.22 -27.58
C ALA A 24 -8.37 -6.57 -27.40
N VAL A 25 -9.24 -7.19 -26.62
CA VAL A 25 -10.49 -6.57 -26.19
C VAL A 25 -10.10 -5.36 -25.36
N ALA A 26 -10.33 -4.15 -25.87
CA ALA A 26 -10.15 -2.95 -25.07
C ALA A 26 -11.16 -3.02 -23.93
N GLN A 27 -10.68 -3.21 -22.70
CA GLN A 27 -11.52 -3.10 -21.52
C GLN A 27 -12.04 -1.66 -21.49
N GLN A 28 -13.35 -1.49 -21.62
CA GLN A 28 -13.97 -0.17 -21.54
C GLN A 28 -13.96 0.21 -20.06
N VAL A 29 -12.95 0.99 -19.67
CA VAL A 29 -12.81 1.53 -18.31
C VAL A 29 -13.78 2.69 -18.14
N ASP A 30 -14.49 2.71 -17.00
CA ASP A 30 -15.31 3.84 -16.58
C ASP A 30 -14.48 4.76 -15.70
N PHE A 31 -14.02 5.86 -16.28
CA PHE A 31 -13.22 6.87 -15.59
C PHE A 31 -14.06 7.83 -14.75
N GLY A 32 -15.39 7.83 -14.88
CA GLY A 32 -16.29 8.71 -14.13
C GLY A 32 -16.31 10.17 -14.64
N ASP A 33 -16.26 11.13 -13.72
CA ASP A 33 -16.36 12.58 -13.95
C ASP A 33 -15.15 13.37 -13.41
N ASP A 34 -15.23 14.70 -13.42
CA ASP A 34 -14.20 15.61 -12.88
C ASP A 34 -14.82 16.49 -11.77
N GLU A 35 -15.61 15.92 -10.87
CA GLU A 35 -16.30 16.65 -9.79
C GLU A 35 -15.55 16.64 -8.43
N GLY A 36 -14.40 15.95 -8.33
CA GLY A 36 -13.57 15.88 -7.11
C GLY A 36 -12.68 17.10 -6.89
N ASP A 37 -12.20 17.28 -5.65
CA ASP A 37 -11.34 18.41 -5.24
C ASP A 37 -9.97 18.39 -5.94
N TRP A 38 -9.48 17.20 -6.28
CA TRP A 38 -8.20 16.98 -6.97
C TRP A 38 -8.35 16.80 -8.49
N SER A 39 -9.56 16.91 -9.02
CA SER A 39 -9.80 16.72 -10.45
C SER A 39 -9.03 17.70 -11.34
N ARG A 40 -8.49 17.19 -12.44
CA ARG A 40 -7.80 17.97 -13.50
C ARG A 40 -6.54 18.70 -13.04
N ASP A 41 -5.83 18.20 -12.04
CA ASP A 41 -4.62 18.82 -11.53
C ASP A 41 -3.35 18.39 -12.29
N GLY A 42 -3.47 17.40 -13.18
CA GLY A 42 -2.41 16.86 -14.02
C GLY A 42 -1.90 15.48 -13.60
N GLU A 43 -2.38 14.94 -12.48
CA GLU A 43 -2.11 13.60 -11.95
C GLU A 43 -3.43 12.80 -11.88
N CYS A 44 -3.37 11.49 -11.63
CA CYS A 44 -4.56 10.65 -11.43
C CYS A 44 -4.72 10.31 -9.95
N ASP A 45 -5.84 10.70 -9.36
CA ASP A 45 -6.14 10.47 -7.92
C ASP A 45 -7.04 9.25 -7.67
N ASP A 46 -7.46 8.57 -8.72
CA ASP A 46 -8.34 7.42 -8.61
C ASP A 46 -7.56 6.15 -8.23
N LYS A 47 -7.73 5.71 -6.99
CA LYS A 47 -6.99 4.56 -6.42
C LYS A 47 -7.23 3.23 -7.11
N ARG A 48 -8.22 3.12 -8.01
CA ARG A 48 -8.41 1.95 -8.88
C ARG A 48 -7.26 1.76 -9.87
N PHE A 49 -6.40 2.77 -10.04
CA PHE A 49 -5.26 2.74 -10.94
C PHE A 49 -3.92 2.69 -10.19
N ILE A 50 -2.89 2.27 -10.92
CA ILE A 50 -1.49 2.25 -10.47
C ILE A 50 -0.56 2.55 -11.64
N GLY A 51 0.57 3.20 -11.38
CA GLY A 51 1.63 3.42 -12.36
C GLY A 51 2.16 4.85 -12.39
N GLU A 52 2.94 5.16 -13.43
CA GLU A 52 3.53 6.48 -13.64
C GLU A 52 2.43 7.47 -14.06
N GLY A 53 2.14 8.46 -13.22
CA GLY A 53 1.08 9.44 -13.44
C GLY A 53 -0.08 9.36 -12.45
N MET A 54 -0.01 8.45 -11.46
CA MET A 54 -0.77 8.59 -10.22
C MET A 54 -0.25 9.80 -9.43
N THR A 55 -1.13 10.39 -8.61
CA THR A 55 -0.74 11.35 -7.58
C THR A 55 0.30 10.76 -6.62
N GLN A 56 1.04 11.63 -5.95
CA GLN A 56 1.95 11.28 -4.86
C GLN A 56 1.36 11.55 -3.47
N THR A 57 0.14 12.09 -3.41
CA THR A 57 -0.60 12.23 -2.15
C THR A 57 -1.33 10.94 -1.82
N PRO A 58 -1.81 10.77 -0.56
CA PRO A 58 -2.66 9.64 -0.21
C PRO A 58 -3.84 9.53 -1.16
N LEU A 59 -4.17 8.30 -1.54
CA LEU A 59 -5.27 7.99 -2.44
C LEU A 59 -6.53 7.68 -1.61
N LEU A 60 -7.63 8.37 -1.87
CA LEU A 60 -8.84 8.26 -1.04
C LEU A 60 -9.99 7.58 -1.78
N ASP A 61 -10.87 6.92 -1.03
CA ASP A 61 -12.12 6.35 -1.58
C ASP A 61 -13.01 7.41 -2.25
N GLU A 62 -12.96 8.66 -1.76
CA GLU A 62 -13.77 9.75 -2.30
C GLU A 62 -13.31 10.26 -3.68
N ASP A 63 -12.08 9.94 -4.10
CA ASP A 63 -11.54 10.33 -5.41
C ASP A 63 -11.83 9.29 -6.51
N ILE A 64 -12.40 8.13 -6.15
CA ILE A 64 -12.74 7.06 -7.09
C ILE A 64 -13.72 7.59 -8.15
N GLY A 65 -13.27 7.63 -9.40
CA GLY A 65 -14.07 8.07 -10.55
C GLY A 65 -14.32 9.58 -10.60
N HIS A 66 -13.58 10.38 -9.84
CA HIS A 66 -13.77 11.83 -9.77
C HIS A 66 -12.63 12.66 -10.40
N ASP A 67 -11.63 11.99 -10.98
CA ASP A 67 -10.59 12.58 -11.82
C ASP A 67 -10.51 11.91 -13.21
N ALA A 68 -11.61 11.94 -13.95
CA ALA A 68 -11.73 11.21 -15.20
C ALA A 68 -10.76 11.68 -16.28
N THR A 69 -10.50 12.98 -16.36
CA THR A 69 -9.70 13.57 -17.45
C THR A 69 -8.25 13.12 -17.37
N ASP A 70 -7.62 13.20 -16.21
CA ASP A 70 -6.20 12.88 -16.08
C ASP A 70 -5.97 11.37 -15.97
N CYS A 71 -6.79 10.62 -15.23
CA CYS A 71 -6.76 9.16 -15.26
C CYS A 71 -6.98 8.58 -16.67
N ALA A 72 -7.95 9.08 -17.44
CA ALA A 72 -8.16 8.59 -18.81
C ALA A 72 -7.00 8.93 -19.75
N LYS A 73 -6.36 10.08 -19.56
CA LYS A 73 -5.21 10.52 -20.34
C LYS A 73 -3.99 9.66 -20.03
N ALA A 74 -3.69 9.42 -18.76
CA ALA A 74 -2.59 8.57 -18.32
C ALA A 74 -2.81 7.10 -18.74
N PHE A 75 -4.02 6.56 -18.59
CA PHE A 75 -4.35 5.20 -19.02
C PHE A 75 -4.19 5.01 -20.53
N LYS A 76 -4.65 5.99 -21.34
CA LYS A 76 -4.45 5.97 -22.80
C LYS A 76 -2.99 6.10 -23.21
N ALA A 77 -2.20 6.82 -22.42
CA ALA A 77 -0.75 6.91 -22.61
C ALA A 77 -0.04 5.62 -22.21
N GLY A 78 -0.71 4.71 -21.49
CA GLY A 78 -0.16 3.45 -21.00
C GLY A 78 0.80 3.63 -19.83
N THR A 79 0.73 4.77 -19.14
CA THR A 79 1.60 5.07 -17.99
C THR A 79 0.99 4.58 -16.68
N ILE A 80 -0.35 4.47 -16.62
CA ILE A 80 -1.09 3.78 -15.57
C ILE A 80 -1.90 2.60 -16.11
N THR A 81 -2.19 1.63 -15.24
CA THR A 81 -3.07 0.48 -15.48
C THR A 81 -4.10 0.35 -14.35
N LEU A 82 -5.18 -0.42 -14.57
CA LEU A 82 -6.08 -0.78 -13.47
C LEU A 82 -5.35 -1.72 -12.50
N ARG A 83 -5.59 -1.54 -11.20
CA ARG A 83 -5.15 -2.47 -10.15
C ARG A 83 -5.96 -3.76 -10.21
N ASP A 84 -5.29 -4.85 -9.82
CA ASP A 84 -5.97 -6.08 -9.45
C ASP A 84 -6.42 -5.95 -8.00
N VAL A 85 -7.73 -5.96 -7.74
CA VAL A 85 -8.28 -5.87 -6.38
C VAL A 85 -8.39 -7.25 -5.76
N VAL A 86 -7.79 -7.41 -4.58
CA VAL A 86 -7.87 -8.64 -3.80
C VAL A 86 -9.17 -8.67 -2.99
N THR A 87 -10.17 -9.43 -3.44
CA THR A 87 -11.46 -9.55 -2.73
C THR A 87 -11.58 -10.78 -1.82
N GLU A 88 -10.56 -11.63 -1.81
CA GLU A 88 -10.49 -12.87 -1.03
C GLU A 88 -9.12 -12.94 -0.35
N ASP A 89 -9.02 -13.63 0.79
CA ASP A 89 -7.80 -13.69 1.59
C ASP A 89 -6.53 -14.00 0.75
N LEU A 90 -5.63 -13.02 0.71
CA LEU A 90 -4.29 -13.15 0.15
C LEU A 90 -3.36 -13.77 1.20
N VAL A 91 -2.92 -14.99 0.92
CA VAL A 91 -1.96 -15.71 1.76
C VAL A 91 -0.64 -15.86 1.01
N GLN A 92 0.42 -15.22 1.53
CA GLN A 92 1.77 -15.28 0.99
C GLN A 92 2.76 -15.61 2.12
N ASP A 93 3.70 -16.54 1.86
CA ASP A 93 4.72 -16.98 2.82
C ASP A 93 4.18 -17.43 4.19
N GLY A 94 2.94 -17.92 4.21
CA GLY A 94 2.25 -18.37 5.43
C GLY A 94 1.61 -17.25 6.26
N ILE A 95 1.67 -16.01 5.77
CA ILE A 95 1.02 -14.83 6.36
C ILE A 95 -0.29 -14.58 5.61
N ASN A 96 -1.37 -14.33 6.35
CA ASN A 96 -2.64 -13.91 5.78
C ASN A 96 -2.73 -12.38 5.84
N PHE A 97 -2.61 -11.74 4.67
CA PHE A 97 -2.72 -10.30 4.47
C PHE A 97 -4.18 -9.84 4.35
N GLY A 98 -5.13 -10.77 4.23
CA GLY A 98 -6.56 -10.46 4.13
C GLY A 98 -6.96 -9.99 2.75
N THR A 99 -7.78 -8.94 2.66
CA THR A 99 -8.35 -8.41 1.41
C THR A 99 -7.99 -6.94 1.21
N ASP A 100 -8.29 -6.39 0.05
CA ASP A 100 -8.28 -4.94 -0.22
C ASP A 100 -9.66 -4.34 0.06
N GLY A 101 -10.00 -4.21 1.33
CA GLY A 101 -11.32 -3.78 1.75
C GLY A 101 -11.26 -2.80 2.89
N GLY A 102 -11.28 -1.51 2.60
CA GLY A 102 -11.23 -0.43 3.57
C GLY A 102 -10.97 0.89 2.86
N GLU A 103 -11.04 2.00 3.60
CA GLU A 103 -10.79 3.34 3.07
C GLU A 103 -9.34 3.50 2.60
N TRP A 104 -8.41 2.92 3.36
CA TRP A 104 -6.96 3.02 3.13
C TRP A 104 -6.39 1.92 2.21
N ALA A 105 -7.20 0.95 1.82
CA ALA A 105 -6.75 -0.10 0.90
C ALA A 105 -6.33 0.47 -0.46
N ASN A 106 -5.22 -0.03 -1.01
CA ASN A 106 -4.67 0.36 -2.33
C ASN A 106 -4.17 1.81 -2.42
N ASP A 107 -3.73 2.40 -1.31
CA ASP A 107 -3.20 3.77 -1.27
C ASP A 107 -1.66 3.87 -1.43
N ASN A 108 -1.00 2.73 -1.64
CA ASN A 108 0.45 2.51 -1.72
C ASN A 108 1.20 2.53 -0.38
N GLU A 109 0.48 2.56 0.73
CA GLU A 109 1.04 2.36 2.07
C GLU A 109 0.43 1.08 2.67
N CYS A 110 1.06 0.54 3.71
CA CYS A 110 0.47 -0.57 4.48
C CYS A 110 -0.16 -0.03 5.77
N ASP A 111 -1.45 -0.28 5.95
CA ASP A 111 -2.23 0.17 7.13
C ASP A 111 -2.44 -0.91 8.19
N ASP A 112 -1.89 -2.10 7.95
CA ASP A 112 -2.06 -3.21 8.86
C ASP A 112 -1.04 -3.16 10.00
N LYS A 113 -1.51 -2.78 11.20
CA LYS A 113 -0.67 -2.62 12.39
C LYS A 113 0.07 -3.86 12.87
N ARG A 114 -0.25 -5.04 12.32
CA ARG A 114 0.55 -6.26 12.55
C ARG A 114 1.95 -6.13 11.96
N PHE A 115 2.20 -5.16 11.08
CA PHE A 115 3.48 -4.92 10.43
C PHE A 115 4.16 -3.65 10.94
N THR A 116 5.45 -3.53 10.63
CA THR A 116 6.29 -2.36 10.91
C THR A 116 7.37 -2.21 9.83
N GLY A 117 7.77 -0.99 9.52
CA GLY A 117 8.83 -0.69 8.55
C GLY A 117 8.56 0.57 7.73
N GLU A 118 9.40 0.82 6.73
CA GLU A 118 9.35 2.02 5.87
C GLU A 118 8.12 2.06 4.96
N GLY A 119 7.53 0.90 4.63
CA GLY A 119 6.34 0.81 3.80
C GLY A 119 5.01 0.91 4.55
N MET A 120 5.02 1.22 5.85
CA MET A 120 3.80 1.48 6.62
C MET A 120 3.30 2.90 6.38
N THR A 121 2.00 3.13 6.55
CA THR A 121 1.51 4.51 6.66
C THR A 121 2.20 5.25 7.81
N ALA A 122 2.38 6.56 7.64
CA ALA A 122 2.86 7.45 8.68
C ALA A 122 1.75 7.93 9.64
N THR A 123 0.50 7.53 9.38
CA THR A 123 -0.66 7.89 10.20
C THR A 123 -0.89 6.85 11.31
N VAL A 124 -1.87 7.12 12.18
CA VAL A 124 -2.26 6.22 13.27
C VAL A 124 -2.84 4.95 12.68
N LEU A 125 -2.36 3.79 13.14
CA LEU A 125 -2.83 2.50 12.67
C LEU A 125 -3.99 1.98 13.53
N LEU A 126 -5.08 1.54 12.90
CA LEU A 126 -6.29 1.14 13.62
C LEU A 126 -6.52 -0.37 13.56
N ASP A 127 -7.13 -0.91 14.61
CA ASP A 127 -7.58 -2.31 14.68
C ASP A 127 -8.52 -2.68 13.52
N GLU A 128 -9.29 -1.70 13.03
CA GLU A 128 -10.22 -1.93 11.94
C GLU A 128 -9.53 -2.22 10.61
N ASP A 129 -8.31 -1.71 10.38
CA ASP A 129 -7.54 -1.85 9.14
C ASP A 129 -6.71 -3.15 9.07
N ILE A 130 -6.73 -3.96 10.13
CA ILE A 130 -6.07 -5.27 10.15
C ILE A 130 -6.64 -6.16 9.04
N GLY A 131 -5.77 -6.58 8.11
CA GLY A 131 -6.11 -7.45 6.99
C GLY A 131 -7.00 -6.80 5.93
N ARG A 132 -7.02 -5.46 5.86
CA ARG A 132 -7.84 -4.69 4.93
C ARG A 132 -7.09 -4.05 3.78
N ASP A 133 -5.78 -4.10 3.82
CA ASP A 133 -4.92 -3.56 2.79
C ASP A 133 -3.91 -4.63 2.31
N ALA A 134 -4.46 -5.68 1.71
CA ALA A 134 -3.70 -6.88 1.43
C ALA A 134 -2.64 -6.67 0.34
N THR A 135 -2.98 -5.95 -0.73
CA THR A 135 -2.11 -5.73 -1.88
C THR A 135 -0.87 -4.93 -1.49
N ASP A 136 -1.03 -3.81 -0.79
CA ASP A 136 0.10 -2.95 -0.47
C ASP A 136 0.94 -3.54 0.67
N CYS A 137 0.32 -4.08 1.74
CA CYS A 137 1.06 -4.82 2.77
C CYS A 137 1.81 -6.05 2.23
N ALA A 138 1.21 -6.87 1.36
CA ALA A 138 1.91 -8.03 0.79
C ALA A 138 3.05 -7.60 -0.14
N GLY A 139 2.83 -6.54 -0.93
CA GLY A 139 3.84 -5.94 -1.81
C GLY A 139 5.03 -5.40 -1.02
N ALA A 140 4.77 -4.61 0.02
CA ALA A 140 5.79 -4.06 0.92
C ALA A 140 6.56 -5.17 1.65
N TYR A 141 5.87 -6.21 2.10
CA TYR A 141 6.52 -7.38 2.73
C TYR A 141 7.43 -8.11 1.74
N ALA A 142 6.96 -8.35 0.51
CA ALA A 142 7.75 -8.97 -0.55
C ALA A 142 8.97 -8.13 -0.95
N ALA A 143 8.84 -6.80 -0.92
CA ALA A 143 9.93 -5.86 -1.14
C ALA A 143 10.91 -5.77 0.03
N GLY A 144 10.54 -6.27 1.20
CA GLY A 144 11.33 -6.21 2.43
C GLY A 144 11.36 -4.82 3.08
N THR A 145 10.41 -3.94 2.73
CA THR A 145 10.27 -2.60 3.34
C THR A 145 9.49 -2.66 4.64
N ILE A 146 8.67 -3.69 4.84
CA ILE A 146 8.02 -3.99 6.12
C ILE A 146 8.32 -5.42 6.60
N THR A 147 8.11 -5.64 7.89
CA THR A 147 8.23 -6.95 8.55
C THR A 147 7.04 -7.15 9.48
N LEU A 148 6.67 -8.40 9.73
CA LEU A 148 5.65 -8.73 10.73
C LEU A 148 6.21 -8.43 12.14
N ARG A 149 5.44 -7.71 12.96
CA ARG A 149 5.81 -7.43 14.35
C ARG A 149 5.89 -8.71 15.16
N GLU A 150 6.83 -8.76 16.11
CA GLU A 150 6.83 -9.81 17.13
C GLU A 150 5.76 -9.51 18.17
N ALA A 151 4.84 -10.45 18.41
CA ALA A 151 3.76 -10.23 19.38
C ALA A 151 4.30 -10.10 20.82
N VAL A 152 4.19 -8.91 21.40
CA VAL A 152 4.56 -8.64 22.80
C VAL A 152 3.40 -9.04 23.73
N THR A 153 3.28 -10.34 23.99
CA THR A 153 2.20 -10.90 24.85
C THR A 153 2.58 -11.05 26.32
N GLN A 154 3.82 -10.71 26.69
CA GLN A 154 4.34 -10.76 28.04
C GLN A 154 4.91 -9.40 28.42
N ASN A 155 4.93 -9.10 29.71
CA ASN A 155 5.44 -7.83 30.22
C ASN A 155 6.85 -7.52 29.72
N LEU A 156 6.96 -6.46 28.94
CA LEU A 156 8.19 -5.89 28.44
C LEU A 156 8.76 -4.95 29.50
N ILE A 157 9.95 -5.28 30.01
CA ILE A 157 10.60 -4.53 31.08
C ILE A 157 11.93 -3.98 30.57
N HIS A 158 12.09 -2.66 30.65
CA HIS A 158 13.32 -1.95 30.29
C HIS A 158 13.65 -0.92 31.36
N ASP A 159 14.91 -0.88 31.81
CA ASP A 159 15.40 0.01 32.88
C ASP A 159 14.55 0.02 34.17
N GLY A 160 13.93 -1.11 34.49
CA GLY A 160 13.08 -1.28 35.67
C GLY A 160 11.66 -0.73 35.51
N ILE A 161 11.32 -0.20 34.33
CA ILE A 161 9.98 0.23 33.96
C ILE A 161 9.27 -0.94 33.26
N ASN A 162 8.04 -1.22 33.66
CA ASN A 162 7.18 -2.20 33.01
C ASN A 162 6.33 -1.48 31.95
N PHE A 163 6.63 -1.70 30.67
CA PHE A 163 5.88 -1.19 29.53
C PHE A 163 4.66 -2.06 29.23
N GLY A 164 4.59 -3.27 29.78
CA GLY A 164 3.43 -4.13 29.65
C GLY A 164 3.44 -4.99 28.39
N THR A 165 2.30 -5.11 27.74
CA THR A 165 2.08 -5.92 26.52
C THR A 165 1.57 -5.02 25.40
N ASP A 166 1.57 -5.52 24.17
CA ASP A 166 0.81 -4.90 23.07
C ASP A 166 -0.60 -5.49 23.04
N GLY A 167 -1.50 -4.93 23.83
CA GLY A 167 -2.87 -5.40 23.89
C GLY A 167 -3.84 -4.28 24.16
N GLY A 168 -4.71 -4.01 23.21
CA GLY A 168 -5.66 -2.91 23.26
C GLY A 168 -5.81 -2.33 21.86
N ASP A 169 -6.80 -1.46 21.69
CA ASP A 169 -7.17 -0.94 20.37
C ASP A 169 -6.07 -0.02 19.81
N TRP A 170 -5.36 0.68 20.70
CA TRP A 170 -4.28 1.64 20.39
C TRP A 170 -2.88 1.04 20.42
N ALA A 171 -2.73 -0.25 20.73
CA ALA A 171 -1.40 -0.87 20.71
C ALA A 171 -0.87 -0.96 19.28
N ASN A 172 0.43 -0.67 19.09
CA ASN A 172 1.11 -0.71 17.78
C ASN A 172 0.58 0.31 16.76
N ASP A 173 0.09 1.47 17.21
CA ASP A 173 -0.43 2.52 16.35
C ASP A 173 0.60 3.61 15.97
N ASN A 174 1.86 3.42 16.38
CA ASN A 174 3.00 4.33 16.26
C ASN A 174 3.00 5.51 17.24
N GLU A 175 2.10 5.55 18.20
CA GLU A 175 2.07 6.51 19.30
C GLU A 175 2.16 5.77 20.65
N CYS A 176 2.55 6.45 21.73
CA CYS A 176 2.46 5.88 23.08
C CYS A 176 1.16 6.30 23.76
N ASP A 177 0.33 5.33 24.16
CA ASP A 177 -0.96 5.60 24.83
C ASP A 177 -0.92 5.49 26.35
N ASP A 178 0.21 5.06 26.92
CA ASP A 178 0.29 4.82 28.35
C ASP A 178 0.30 6.14 29.15
N PRO A 179 -0.75 6.45 29.95
CA PRO A 179 -0.88 7.73 30.64
C PRO A 179 0.18 8.00 31.70
N ARG A 180 1.03 7.02 32.04
CA ARG A 180 2.15 7.18 32.96
C ARG A 180 3.30 7.98 32.34
N PHE A 181 3.34 8.12 31.02
CA PHE A 181 4.36 8.85 30.29
C PHE A 181 3.88 10.26 29.86
N GLU A 182 4.84 11.09 29.46
CA GLU A 182 4.63 12.41 28.87
C GLU A 182 5.74 12.72 27.86
N GLY A 183 5.44 13.47 26.79
CA GLY A 183 6.42 13.87 25.79
C GLY A 183 5.85 13.96 24.38
N GLU A 184 6.72 14.16 23.40
CA GLU A 184 6.37 14.29 21.98
C GLU A 184 5.93 12.97 21.34
N GLY A 185 6.39 11.82 21.86
CA GLY A 185 6.00 10.49 21.37
C GLY A 185 4.70 9.93 21.95
N MET A 186 3.95 10.73 22.72
CA MET A 186 2.64 10.33 23.25
C MET A 186 1.55 10.50 22.19
N THR A 187 0.46 9.73 22.31
CA THR A 187 -0.74 10.00 21.53
C THR A 187 -1.21 11.45 21.72
N THR A 188 -1.71 12.02 20.62
CA THR A 188 -2.36 13.35 20.66
C THR A 188 -3.81 13.27 21.11
N THR A 189 -4.36 12.07 21.25
CA THR A 189 -5.73 11.82 21.67
C THR A 189 -5.88 11.73 23.19
N ALA A 190 -7.04 11.30 23.67
CA ALA A 190 -7.32 11.26 25.10
C ALA A 190 -6.67 10.02 25.74
N LEU A 191 -5.68 10.24 26.60
CA LEU A 191 -5.06 9.19 27.39
C LEU A 191 -6.06 8.54 28.37
N LEU A 192 -6.25 7.22 28.28
CA LEU A 192 -7.15 6.47 29.16
C LEU A 192 -6.36 5.62 30.16
N GLN A 193 -6.92 5.48 31.36
CA GLN A 193 -6.30 4.67 32.42
C GLN A 193 -6.24 3.18 32.07
N GLU A 194 -7.08 2.73 31.13
CA GLU A 194 -7.11 1.36 30.64
C GLU A 194 -5.94 1.01 29.71
N ASP A 195 -5.27 2.03 29.14
CA ASP A 195 -4.12 1.88 28.24
C ASP A 195 -2.78 1.76 28.98
N VAL A 196 -2.82 1.80 30.33
CA VAL A 196 -1.63 1.51 31.14
C VAL A 196 -1.13 0.10 30.83
N GLU A 197 0.15 0.00 30.46
CA GLU A 197 0.84 -1.26 30.14
C GLU A 197 0.22 -2.02 28.95
N ARG A 198 -0.40 -1.30 28.01
CA ARG A 198 -1.13 -1.87 26.86
C ARG A 198 -0.52 -1.59 25.50
N ASP A 199 0.40 -0.66 25.43
CA ASP A 199 1.09 -0.30 24.20
C ASP A 199 2.61 -0.33 24.47
N ALA A 200 3.14 -1.54 24.60
CA ALA A 200 4.48 -1.72 25.13
C ALA A 200 5.55 -1.40 24.10
N THR A 201 5.32 -1.78 22.84
CA THR A 201 6.26 -1.59 21.74
C THR A 201 6.48 -0.10 21.46
N ASP A 202 5.40 0.66 21.26
CA ASP A 202 5.53 2.06 20.84
C ASP A 202 5.98 2.95 22.01
N CYS A 203 5.44 2.74 23.23
CA CYS A 203 5.96 3.40 24.42
C CYS A 203 7.44 3.07 24.70
N LEU A 204 7.90 1.83 24.55
CA LEU A 204 9.31 1.51 24.74
C LEU A 204 10.18 2.21 23.68
N GLN A 205 9.75 2.17 22.42
CA GLN A 205 10.45 2.81 21.32
C GLN A 205 10.59 4.31 21.54
N ALA A 206 9.50 5.00 21.90
CA ALA A 206 9.49 6.41 22.20
C ALA A 206 10.38 6.74 23.42
N TYR A 207 10.35 5.91 24.47
CA TYR A 207 11.21 6.08 25.64
C TYR A 207 12.70 5.96 25.28
N GLN A 208 13.07 4.96 24.48
CA GLN A 208 14.45 4.75 24.03
C GLN A 208 14.92 5.84 23.06
N ALA A 209 14.01 6.40 22.27
CA ALA A 209 14.27 7.57 21.42
C ALA A 209 14.41 8.87 22.23
N GLY A 210 14.02 8.87 23.51
CA GLY A 210 14.02 10.05 24.37
C GLY A 210 12.94 11.06 24.00
N THR A 211 11.88 10.63 23.32
CA THR A 211 10.73 11.46 22.94
C THR A 211 9.64 11.46 24.01
N ILE A 212 9.69 10.53 24.96
CA ILE A 212 8.84 10.50 26.16
C ILE A 212 9.65 10.21 27.43
N ASP A 213 9.14 10.68 28.57
CA ASP A 213 9.64 10.44 29.91
C ASP A 213 8.54 9.88 30.82
N LEU A 214 8.93 9.08 31.81
CA LEU A 214 8.01 8.65 32.86
C LEU A 214 7.70 9.83 33.78
N ARG A 215 6.42 10.11 34.03
CA ARG A 215 6.01 11.23 34.89
C ARG A 215 6.59 11.07 36.29
N THR A 216 7.21 12.14 36.80
CA THR A 216 7.63 12.21 38.20
C THR A 216 6.58 12.96 39.01
N TYR A 217 5.97 12.29 39.99
CA TYR A 217 5.01 12.89 40.94
C TYR A 217 5.68 13.31 42.25
#